data_AF-A0A453N967-F1
#
_entry.id   AF-A0A453N967-F1
#
_cell.length_a   1.000
_cell.length_b   1.000
_cell.length_c   1.000
_cell.angle_alpha   90.00
_cell.angle_beta   90.00
_cell.angle_gamma   90.00
#
_symmetry.space_group_name_H-M   'P 1'
#
loop_
_entity.id
_entity.type
_entity.pdbx_description
1 polymer ?
#
loop_
_entity_poly.entity_id
_entity_poly.type
_entity_poly.pdbx_seq_one_letter_code
_entity_poly.pdbx_strand_id
1 'polypeptide(L)' 'QAGTRVSPRTMVPSVGVMALEVRFGVRNDAKMVPSVPRCFPNVETLHIKVKSLTLLLSSICAMFCI' A
#
# COMPACT_ATOMS: atom_id res chain seq x y z
N GLN A 1 -18.95 0.91 8.15
CA GLN A 1 -17.67 1.05 7.42
C GLN A 1 -17.57 2.47 6.87
N ALA A 2 -16.77 3.34 7.50
CA ALA A 2 -16.52 4.69 6.98
C ALA A 2 -15.34 4.62 5.98
N GLY A 3 -15.63 4.26 4.74
CA GLY A 3 -14.66 4.32 3.66
C GLY A 3 -14.69 5.70 3.03
N THR A 4 -13.57 6.43 3.05
CA THR A 4 -13.42 7.64 2.23
C THR A 4 -13.51 7.23 0.76
N ARG A 5 -14.62 7.59 0.11
CA ARG A 5 -14.85 7.27 -1.30
C ARG A 5 -13.94 8.17 -2.14
N VAL A 6 -13.06 7.56 -2.94
CA VAL A 6 -12.23 8.31 -3.88
C VAL A 6 -13.15 8.94 -4.92
N SER A 7 -13.11 10.26 -5.05
CA SER A 7 -13.87 10.98 -6.07
C SER A 7 -13.20 10.75 -7.43
N PRO A 8 -13.96 10.55 -8.52
CA PRO A 8 -13.39 10.50 -9.87
C PRO A 8 -12.52 11.73 -10.21
N ARG A 9 -12.81 12.89 -9.59
CA ARG A 9 -12.03 14.12 -9.77
C ARG A 9 -10.66 14.12 -9.09
N THR A 10 -10.47 13.26 -8.08
CA THR A 10 -9.20 13.14 -7.34
C THR A 10 -8.36 11.95 -7.80
N MET A 11 -8.83 11.23 -8.82
CA MET A 11 -8.09 10.13 -9.42
C MET A 11 -7.06 10.64 -10.42
N VAL A 12 -5.94 9.91 -10.54
CA VAL A 12 -4.85 10.22 -11.46
C VAL A 12 -4.67 9.05 -12.43
N PRO A 13 -5.31 9.09 -13.62
CA PRO A 13 -5.32 7.98 -14.56
C PRO A 13 -4.01 7.83 -15.35
N SER A 14 -3.09 8.80 -15.30
CA SER A 14 -1.86 8.78 -16.09
C SER A 14 -0.77 7.85 -15.55
N VAL A 15 -0.98 7.22 -14.39
CA VAL A 15 0.03 6.39 -13.73
C VAL A 15 -0.20 4.92 -14.07
N GLY A 16 0.72 4.32 -14.85
CA GLY A 16 0.74 2.89 -15.16
C GLY A 16 1.64 2.06 -14.24
N VAL A 17 2.75 2.64 -13.77
CA VAL A 17 3.68 2.00 -12.83
C VAL A 17 3.84 2.88 -11.60
N MET A 18 3.74 2.27 -10.42
CA MET A 18 3.86 2.96 -9.14
C MET A 18 4.76 2.18 -8.18
N ALA A 19 5.56 2.90 -7.39
CA ALA A 19 6.30 2.34 -6.29
C ALA A 19 5.78 2.90 -4.95
N LEU A 20 5.56 2.02 -3.98
CA LEU A 20 5.13 2.36 -2.64
C LEU A 20 6.16 1.85 -1.63
N GLU A 21 6.71 2.77 -0.85
CA GLU A 21 7.64 2.42 0.22
C GLU A 21 6.88 2.25 1.54
N VAL A 22 7.07 1.13 2.21
CA VAL A 22 6.33 0.77 3.43
C VAL A 22 7.24 0.28 4.54
N ARG A 23 6.81 0.50 5.78
CA ARG A 23 7.39 -0.09 6.99
C ARG A 23 6.46 -1.20 7.51
N PHE A 24 6.98 -2.41 7.63
CA PHE A 24 6.25 -3.50 8.29
C PHE A 24 6.14 -3.26 9.80
N GLY A 25 5.06 -3.77 10.40
CA GLY A 25 4.74 -3.55 11.81
C GLY A 25 4.10 -2.19 12.11
N VAL A 26 4.09 -1.25 11.16
CA VAL A 26 3.37 0.02 11.29
C VAL A 26 1.99 -0.12 10.66
N ARG A 27 0.96 -0.27 11.49
CA ARG A 27 -0.43 -0.47 11.04
C ARG A 27 -0.91 0.57 10.02
N ASN A 28 -0.48 1.82 10.15
CA ASN A 28 -0.88 2.90 9.24
C ASN A 28 -0.23 2.76 7.86
N ASP A 29 1.04 2.38 7.80
CA ASP A 29 1.73 2.10 6.54
C ASP A 29 1.10 0.87 5.85
N ALA A 30 0.72 -0.16 6.62
CA ALA A 30 0.01 -1.32 6.09
C ALA A 30 -1.37 -0.96 5.50
N LYS A 31 -2.09 -0.01 6.09
CA LYS A 31 -3.35 0.53 5.53
C LYS A 31 -3.12 1.37 4.26
N MET A 32 -1.92 1.88 4.07
CA MET A 32 -1.55 2.68 2.89
C MET A 32 -1.46 1.81 1.63
N VAL A 33 -1.00 0.57 1.78
CA VAL A 33 -0.87 -0.42 0.68
C VAL A 33 -2.17 -0.63 -0.10
N PRO A 34 -3.32 -0.93 0.53
CA PRO A 34 -4.57 -1.10 -0.20
C PRO A 34 -5.29 0.22 -0.51
N SER A 35 -4.90 1.38 0.04
CA SER A 35 -5.63 2.65 -0.13
C SER A 35 -5.05 3.54 -1.22
N VAL A 36 -3.72 3.68 -1.27
CA VAL A 36 -3.04 4.53 -2.26
C VAL A 36 -3.30 4.10 -3.70
N PRO A 37 -3.27 2.80 -4.08
CA PRO A 37 -3.56 2.39 -5.44
C PRO A 37 -4.97 2.75 -5.93
N ARG A 38 -5.94 2.96 -5.04
CA ARG A 38 -7.31 3.32 -5.42
C ARG A 38 -7.42 4.70 -6.08
N CYS A 39 -6.41 5.54 -5.91
CA CYS A 39 -6.35 6.85 -6.56
C CYS A 39 -5.83 6.78 -8.00
N PHE A 40 -5.30 5.64 -8.43
CA PHE A 40 -4.64 5.48 -9.72
C PHE A 40 -5.33 4.36 -10.51
N PRO A 41 -6.42 4.66 -11.23
CA PRO A 41 -7.30 3.64 -11.83
C PRO A 41 -6.61 2.79 -12.91
N ASN A 42 -5.49 3.24 -13.46
CA ASN A 42 -4.77 2.57 -14.55
C ASN A 42 -3.43 1.96 -14.12
N VAL A 43 -3.19 1.78 -12.81
CA VAL A 43 -1.96 1.12 -12.35
C VAL A 43 -1.96 -0.34 -12.77
N GLU A 44 -0.99 -0.70 -13.60
CA GLU A 44 -0.72 -2.05 -14.05
C GLU A 44 0.33 -2.74 -13.17
N THR A 45 1.31 -1.95 -12.68
CA THR A 45 2.42 -2.47 -11.88
C THR A 45 2.61 -1.70 -10.58
N LEU A 46 2.58 -2.42 -9.45
CA LEU A 46 2.84 -1.88 -8.11
C LEU A 46 4.12 -2.51 -7.53
N HIS A 47 5.16 -1.69 -7.35
CA HIS A 47 6.39 -2.07 -6.67
C HIS A 47 6.30 -1.73 -5.18
N ILE A 48 6.52 -2.70 -4.30
CA ILE A 48 6.59 -2.45 -2.86
C ILE A 48 8.04 -2.45 -2.40
N LYS A 49 8.51 -1.32 -1.88
CA LYS A 49 9.84 -1.20 -1.28
C LYS A 49 9.71 -1.25 0.23
N VAL A 50 10.51 -2.13 0.85
CA VAL A 50 10.50 -2.32 2.30
C VAL A 50 11.63 -1.50 2.91
N LYS A 51 11.28 -0.55 3.78
CA LYS A 51 12.24 0.45 4.30
C LYS A 51 13.20 -0.11 5.37
N SER A 52 12.93 -1.30 5.92
CA SER A 52 13.82 -1.96 6.90
C SER A 52 13.67 -3.49 6.85
N LEU A 53 14.77 -4.19 6.53
CA LEU A 53 14.85 -5.66 6.48
C LEU A 53 15.00 -6.30 7.87
N THR A 54 15.31 -5.54 8.92
CA THR A 54 15.65 -6.06 10.26
C THR A 54 14.47 -6.77 10.94
N LEU A 55 13.24 -6.58 10.45
CA LEU A 55 12.00 -7.16 10.98
C LEU A 55 11.46 -8.34 10.15
N LEU A 56 12.13 -8.74 9.06
CA LEU A 56 11.60 -9.77 8.14
C LEU A 56 11.35 -11.12 8.83
N LEU A 57 12.20 -11.56 9.76
CA LEU A 57 12.04 -12.87 10.39
C LEU A 57 10.96 -12.89 11.49
N SER A 58 10.76 -11.81 12.23
CA SER A 58 9.76 -11.75 13.31
C SER A 58 8.36 -11.32 12.83
N SER A 59 8.28 -10.48 11.79
CA SER A 59 7.00 -9.98 11.28
C SER A 59 6.32 -10.91 10.28
N ILE A 60 7.04 -11.82 9.58
CA ILE A 60 6.38 -12.80 8.69
C ILE A 60 5.42 -13.69 9.52
N CYS A 61 5.83 -14.16 10.70
CA CYS A 61 4.95 -14.92 11.60
C CYS A 61 3.74 -14.10 12.06
N ALA A 62 3.93 -12.82 12.39
CA ALA A 62 2.82 -11.96 12.84
C ALA A 62 1.83 -11.58 11.72
N MET A 63 2.29 -11.54 10.47
CA MET A 63 1.47 -11.21 9.30
C MET A 63 0.65 -12.38 8.77
N PHE A 64 1.05 -13.64 9.03
CA PHE A 64 0.23 -14.83 8.73
C PHE A 64 -0.81 -15.15 9.83
N CYS A 65 -0.69 -14.55 11.01
CA CYS A 65 -1.63 -14.73 12.13
C CYS A 65 -2.80 -13.72 12.16
N ILE A 66 -2.96 -12.90 11.12
CA ILE A 66 -4.06 -11.93 10.93
C ILE A 66 -4.70 -12.21 9.57
#